data_AF-A0A2N2ZAW1-F1
#
_entry.id   AF-A0A2N2ZAW1-F1
#
_cell.length_a   1.000
_cell.length_b   1.000
_cell.length_c   1.000
_cell.angle_alpha   90.00
_cell.angle_beta   90.00
_cell.angle_gamma   90.00
#
_symmetry.space_group_name_H-M   'P 1'
#
loop_
_entity.id
_entity.type
_entity.pdbx_description
1 polymer ?
#
loop_
_entity_poly.entity_id
_entity_poly.type
_entity_poly.pdbx_seq_one_letter_code
_entity_poly.pdbx_strand_id
1 'polypeptide(L)'
;SNRLQYDGHEKRIFQINASMSVRGSNTGNFFAFFIVKNGNPATSLDETATLMRINTTSDITPVSITGTVSLNPGDFIEIWGQRISGSGTTDLSIFSMNMSIN
;
A
#
# COMPACT_ATOMS: atom_id res chain seq x y z
N SER A 1 -7.34 9.57 5.79
CA SER A 1 -7.89 8.84 4.64
C SER A 1 -6.72 8.40 3.77
N ASN A 2 -6.67 7.16 3.28
CA ASN A 2 -5.61 6.62 2.40
C ASN A 2 -6.01 6.54 0.92
N ARG A 3 -7.07 7.28 0.54
CA ARG A 3 -7.62 7.29 -0.82
C ARG A 3 -7.07 8.44 -1.63
N LEU A 4 -6.66 8.12 -2.86
CA LEU A 4 -6.45 9.09 -3.93
C LEU A 4 -7.45 8.79 -5.03
N GLN A 5 -8.37 9.73 -5.29
CA GLN A 5 -9.41 9.60 -6.31
C GLN A 5 -9.06 10.42 -7.54
N TYR A 6 -9.28 9.83 -8.72
CA TYR A 6 -9.11 10.52 -9.99
C TYR A 6 -10.41 11.24 -10.37
N ASP A 7 -10.36 12.57 -10.46
CA ASP A 7 -11.49 13.44 -10.80
C ASP A 7 -11.32 14.12 -12.17
N GLY A 8 -10.58 13.50 -13.08
CA GLY A 8 -10.45 14.01 -14.45
C GLY A 8 -11.64 13.63 -15.33
N HIS A 9 -11.54 13.91 -16.63
CA HIS A 9 -12.65 13.73 -17.57
C HIS A 9 -12.61 12.45 -18.40
N GLU A 10 -11.43 11.86 -18.57
CA GLU A 10 -11.23 10.73 -19.49
C GLU A 10 -10.38 9.66 -18.82
N LYS A 11 -10.45 8.42 -19.30
CA LYS A 11 -9.58 7.36 -18.79
C LYS A 11 -8.11 7.72 -19.04
N ARG A 12 -7.28 7.63 -18.00
CA ARG A 12 -5.83 7.91 -18.07
C ARG A 12 -5.03 6.80 -17.41
N ILE A 13 -3.74 6.78 -17.73
CA ILE A 13 -2.75 5.92 -17.09
C ILE A 13 -1.87 6.84 -16.25
N PHE A 14 -1.64 6.46 -15.00
CA PHE A 14 -0.84 7.22 -14.04
C PHE A 14 0.29 6.37 -13.50
N GLN A 15 1.45 7.00 -13.30
CA GLN A 15 2.48 6.44 -12.45
C GLN A 15 2.21 6.84 -11.01
N ILE A 16 2.06 5.84 -10.14
CA ILE A 16 1.86 6.05 -8.71
C ILE A 16 3.20 5.95 -8.01
N ASN A 17 3.45 6.87 -7.10
CA ASN A 17 4.54 6.80 -6.13
C ASN A 17 3.95 6.97 -4.73
N ALA A 18 4.28 6.05 -3.83
CA ALA A 18 3.89 6.15 -2.44
C ALA A 18 5.01 5.76 -1.49
N SER A 19 4.99 6.34 -0.31
CA SER A 19 5.93 6.04 0.76
C SER A 19 5.22 6.01 2.10
N MET A 20 5.63 5.11 2.98
CA MET A 20 5.03 4.93 4.30
C MET A 20 6.11 4.64 5.35
N SER A 21 5.84 5.05 6.59
CA SER A 21 6.67 4.68 7.75
C SER A 21 5.88 3.72 8.64
N VAL A 22 6.33 2.46 8.72
CA VAL A 22 5.57 1.35 9.31
C VAL A 22 6.34 0.70 10.45
N ARG A 23 5.66 0.36 11.55
CA ARG A 23 6.19 -0.51 12.60
C ARG A 23 5.21 -1.62 12.91
N GLY A 24 5.71 -2.83 13.09
CA GLY A 24 4.88 -3.95 13.52
C GLY A 24 5.13 -4.37 14.96
N SER A 25 4.13 -4.98 15.60
CA SER A 25 4.20 -5.35 17.02
C SER A 25 4.73 -6.77 17.31
N ASN A 26 5.03 -7.56 16.28
CA ASN A 26 5.50 -8.94 16.46
C ASN A 26 6.52 -9.34 15.38
N THR A 27 7.70 -9.80 15.80
CA THR A 27 8.81 -10.15 14.92
C THR A 27 8.56 -11.42 14.12
N GLY A 28 9.31 -11.62 13.05
CA GLY A 28 9.23 -12.82 12.21
C GLY A 28 8.06 -12.86 11.22
N ASN A 29 7.10 -11.94 11.31
CA ASN A 29 6.02 -11.81 10.34
C ASN A 29 6.48 -11.07 9.08
N PHE A 30 5.89 -11.46 7.94
CA PHE A 30 6.09 -10.82 6.65
C PHE A 30 4.79 -10.16 6.19
N PHE A 31 4.90 -8.92 5.75
CA PHE A 31 3.79 -8.14 5.21
C PHE A 31 4.11 -7.71 3.78
N ALA A 32 3.10 -7.77 2.92
CA ALA A 32 3.09 -7.16 1.60
C ALA A 32 2.24 -5.89 1.66
N PHE A 33 2.75 -4.80 1.11
CA PHE A 33 2.01 -3.57 0.87
C PHE A 33 1.89 -3.33 -0.63
N PHE A 34 0.67 -3.15 -1.12
CA PHE A 34 0.38 -3.04 -2.55
C PHE A 34 -0.79 -2.10 -2.80
N ILE A 35 -0.95 -1.66 -4.04
CA ILE A 35 -2.02 -0.78 -4.46
C ILE A 35 -3.27 -1.60 -4.80
N VAL A 36 -4.43 -1.12 -4.36
CA VAL A 36 -5.75 -1.65 -4.71
C VAL A 36 -6.60 -0.56 -5.31
N LYS A 37 -7.28 -0.88 -6.41
CA LYS A 37 -8.26 0.01 -7.02
C LYS A 37 -9.64 -0.19 -6.41
N ASN A 38 -10.39 0.90 -6.22
CA ASN A 38 -11.81 0.89 -5.84
C ASN A 38 -12.16 0.03 -4.60
N GLY A 39 -11.21 -0.17 -3.68
CA GLY A 39 -11.39 -0.97 -2.47
C GLY A 39 -11.74 -2.44 -2.70
N ASN A 40 -11.48 -2.99 -3.91
CA ASN A 40 -11.79 -4.37 -4.25
C ASN A 40 -10.52 -5.23 -4.36
N PRO A 41 -10.36 -6.31 -3.58
CA PRO A 41 -9.22 -7.23 -3.67
C PRO A 41 -8.99 -7.80 -5.08
N ALA A 42 -10.05 -7.98 -5.88
CA ALA A 42 -9.94 -8.48 -7.26
C ALA A 42 -9.29 -7.48 -8.23
N THR A 43 -9.08 -6.23 -7.80
CA THR A 43 -8.41 -5.18 -8.55
C THR A 43 -7.13 -4.73 -7.85
N SER A 44 -6.49 -5.64 -7.11
CA SER A 44 -5.13 -5.43 -6.62
C SER A 44 -4.14 -5.37 -7.78
N LEU A 45 -3.13 -4.52 -7.61
CA LEU A 45 -1.96 -4.44 -8.47
C LEU A 45 -0.83 -5.18 -7.74
N ASP A 46 -0.88 -6.51 -7.74
CA ASP A 46 0.04 -7.37 -6.98
C ASP A 46 1.51 -7.15 -7.39
N GLU A 47 1.76 -6.70 -8.62
CA GLU A 47 3.09 -6.31 -9.10
C GLU A 47 3.71 -5.13 -8.35
N THR A 48 2.89 -4.35 -7.64
CA THR A 48 3.33 -3.22 -6.80
C THR A 48 3.72 -3.66 -5.39
N ALA A 49 3.58 -4.95 -5.06
CA ALA A 49 3.81 -5.46 -3.72
C ALA A 49 5.25 -5.23 -3.26
N THR A 50 5.38 -4.48 -2.17
CA THR A 50 6.65 -4.29 -1.44
C THR A 50 6.59 -5.07 -0.15
N LEU A 51 7.62 -5.89 0.08
CA LEU A 51 7.70 -6.79 1.22
C LEU A 51 8.45 -6.17 2.40
N MET A 52 7.87 -6.31 3.59
CA MET A 52 8.47 -5.92 4.86
C MET A 52 8.53 -7.14 5.78
N ARG A 53 9.70 -7.38 6.36
CA ARG A 53 9.86 -8.31 7.49
C ARG A 53 9.98 -7.50 8.77
N ILE A 54 9.22 -7.87 9.80
CA ILE A 54 9.39 -7.29 11.14
C ILE A 54 10.58 -7.99 11.81
N ASN A 55 11.75 -7.36 11.80
CA ASN A 55 12.94 -7.89 12.47
C ASN A 55 12.97 -7.53 13.96
N THR A 56 12.40 -6.39 14.30
CA THR A 56 12.30 -5.84 15.66
C THR A 56 11.01 -5.04 15.78
N THR A 57 10.49 -4.92 16.99
CA THR A 57 9.26 -4.17 17.31
C THR A 57 9.54 -2.72 17.68
N SER A 58 10.81 -2.32 17.76
CA SER A 58 11.22 -0.96 18.12
C SER A 58 11.38 -0.05 16.89
N ASP A 59 11.76 -0.62 15.75
CA ASP A 59 12.15 0.15 14.58
C ASP A 59 10.95 0.56 13.72
N ILE A 60 11.10 1.70 13.05
CA ILE A 60 10.18 2.16 12.02
C ILE A 60 10.84 1.89 10.67
N THR A 61 10.19 1.08 9.84
CA THR A 61 10.68 0.69 8.52
C THR A 61 10.02 1.56 7.45
N PRO A 62 10.81 2.20 6.56
CA PRO A 62 10.26 2.86 5.39
C PRO A 62 9.83 1.81 4.35
N VAL A 63 8.65 2.01 3.76
CA VAL A 63 8.11 1.20 2.66
C VAL A 63 7.83 2.13 1.50
N SER A 64 8.43 1.85 0.35
CA SER A 64 8.22 2.61 -0.90
C SER A 64 7.52 1.73 -1.91
N ILE A 65 6.42 2.22 -2.48
CA ILE A 65 5.58 1.48 -3.43
C ILE A 65 5.50 2.31 -4.71
N THR A 66 5.76 1.69 -5.85
CA THR A 66 5.59 2.31 -7.17
C THR A 66 4.79 1.39 -8.07
N GLY A 67 4.04 1.99 -8.99
CA GLY A 67 3.21 1.22 -9.91
C GLY A 67 2.62 2.07 -11.01
N THR A 68 1.95 1.41 -11.94
CA THR A 68 1.22 2.06 -13.03
C THR A 68 -0.23 1.58 -12.98
N VAL A 69 -1.18 2.50 -13.01
CA VAL A 69 -2.61 2.15 -12.97
C VAL A 69 -3.37 2.88 -14.07
N SER A 70 -4.44 2.26 -14.56
CA SER A 70 -5.43 2.97 -15.37
C SER A 70 -6.69 3.29 -14.59
N LEU A 71 -7.05 4.57 -14.54
CA LEU A 71 -8.19 5.09 -13.79
C LEU A 71 -9.18 5.78 -14.75
N ASN A 72 -10.45 5.44 -14.59
CA ASN A 72 -11.57 6.21 -15.13
C ASN A 72 -11.95 7.31 -14.13
N PRO A 73 -12.60 8.40 -14.58
CA PRO A 73 -13.18 9.39 -13.67
C PRO A 73 -13.99 8.73 -12.55
N GLY A 74 -13.72 9.11 -11.31
CA GLY A 74 -14.35 8.55 -10.11
C GLY A 74 -13.65 7.33 -9.51
N ASP A 75 -12.75 6.66 -10.25
CA ASP A 75 -11.95 5.58 -9.68
C ASP A 75 -10.98 6.14 -8.62
N PHE A 76 -10.72 5.34 -7.58
CA PHE A 76 -9.74 5.67 -6.56
C PHE A 76 -8.78 4.51 -6.32
N ILE A 77 -7.64 4.84 -5.74
CA ILE A 77 -6.64 3.87 -5.28
C ILE A 77 -6.41 4.00 -3.78
N GLU A 78 -6.00 2.90 -3.17
CA GLU A 78 -5.61 2.78 -1.78
C GLU A 78 -4.35 1.91 -1.67
N ILE A 79 -3.60 2.06 -0.59
CA ILE A 79 -2.58 1.08 -0.21
C ILE A 79 -3.20 0.12 0.78
N TRP A 80 -3.08 -1.17 0.49
CA TRP A 80 -3.51 -2.25 1.34
C TRP A 80 -2.27 -2.97 1.90
N GLY A 81 -2.42 -3.50 3.12
CA GLY A 81 -1.41 -4.31 3.78
C GLY A 81 -1.95 -5.71 4.06
N GLN A 82 -1.21 -6.74 3.66
CA GLN A 82 -1.56 -8.14 3.90
C GLN A 82 -0.40 -8.85 4.58
N ARG A 83 -0.69 -9.66 5.61
CA ARG A 83 0.29 -10.61 6.13
C ARG A 83 0.39 -11.80 5.18
N ILE A 84 1.60 -12.11 4.74
CA ILE A 84 1.87 -13.23 3.83
C ILE A 84 2.49 -14.44 4.55
N SER A 85 3.10 -14.24 5.72
CA SER A 85 3.66 -15.31 6.54
C SER A 85 3.72 -14.91 8.01
N GLY A 86 3.65 -15.91 8.89
CA GLY A 86 3.62 -15.79 10.34
C GLY A 86 2.26 -16.16 10.94
N SER A 87 2.11 -16.00 12.25
CA SER A 87 0.92 -16.40 13.00
C SER A 87 0.59 -15.42 14.14
N GLY A 88 -0.58 -15.58 14.73
CA GLY A 88 -1.06 -14.76 15.85
C GLY A 88 -1.50 -13.35 15.46
N THR A 89 -1.93 -12.59 16.47
CA THR A 89 -2.32 -11.18 16.31
C THR A 89 -1.08 -10.30 16.17
N THR A 90 -1.05 -9.44 15.15
CA THR A 90 0.00 -8.44 14.97
C THR A 90 -0.66 -7.15 14.54
N ASP A 91 -0.25 -6.07 15.18
CA ASP A 91 -0.65 -4.71 14.85
C ASP A 91 0.41 -4.08 13.96
N LEU A 92 -0.06 -3.29 13.00
CA LEU A 92 0.78 -2.39 12.21
C LEU A 92 0.45 -0.96 12.58
N SER A 93 1.45 -0.21 13.02
CA SER A 93 1.38 1.23 13.22
C SER A 93 1.93 1.94 11.98
N ILE A 94 1.11 2.79 11.36
CA ILE A 94 1.51 3.65 10.24
C ILE A 94 1.70 5.06 10.79
N PHE A 95 2.94 5.56 10.78
CA PHE A 95 3.28 6.88 11.33
C PHE A 95 3.11 8.00 10.31
N SER A 96 3.40 7.70 9.05
CA SER A 96 3.25 8.64 7.94
C SER A 96 2.98 7.86 6.66
N MET A 97 2.27 8.51 5.73
CA MET A 97 1.99 7.99 4.41
C MET A 97 1.89 9.16 3.43
N ASN A 98 2.58 9.06 2.31
CA ASN A 98 2.48 9.97 1.19
C ASN A 98 2.15 9.18 -0.08
N MET A 99 1.34 9.76 -0.97
CA MET A 99 0.93 9.14 -2.23
C MET A 99 0.75 10.25 -3.27
N SER A 100 1.32 10.05 -4.45
CA SER A 100 1.20 10.94 -5.59
C SER A 100 1.01 10.18 -6.89
N ILE A 101 0.36 10.82 -7.86
CA ILE A 101 0.23 10.34 -9.23
C ILE A 101 0.87 11.34 -10.19
N ASN A 102 1.55 10.84 -11.21
CA ASN A 102 2.12 11.62 -12.33
C ASN A 102 1.62 11.08 -13.67
#